data_AF-A0A430UVU3-F1
#
_entry.id   AF-A0A430UVU3-F1
#
_cell.length_a   1.000
_cell.length_b   1.000
_cell.length_c   1.000
_cell.angle_alpha   90.00
_cell.angle_beta   90.00
_cell.angle_gamma   90.00
#
_symmetry.space_group_name_H-M   'P 1'
#
loop_
_entity.id
_entity.type
_entity.pdbx_description
1 polymer ?
#
loop_
_entity_poly.entity_id
_entity_poly.type
_entity_poly.pdbx_seq_one_letter_code
_entity_poly.pdbx_strand_id
1 'polypeptide(L)' 'DRLRKLKQVEALRKYRVGWPEIQELLGISRATYYRWRKRLKEEGLAGLKPRSRRPLWGPYPK' A
#
# COMPACT_ATOMS: atom_id res chain seq x y z
N ASP A 1 -9.47 -1.57 4.74
CA ASP A 1 -8.55 -2.72 4.86
C ASP A 1 -7.55 -2.76 3.70
N ARG A 2 -6.26 -3.00 3.95
CA ARG A 2 -5.20 -2.96 2.91
C ARG A 2 -5.20 -4.19 2.00
N LEU A 3 -5.58 -5.37 2.52
CA LEU A 3 -5.65 -6.60 1.74
C LEU A 3 -6.79 -6.51 0.72
N ARG A 4 -7.96 -6.01 1.14
CA ARG A 4 -9.09 -5.74 0.23
C ARG A 4 -8.66 -4.83 -0.93
N LYS A 5 -7.94 -3.76 -0.60
CA LYS A 5 -7.40 -2.80 -1.57
C LYS A 5 -6.46 -3.46 -2.59
N LEU A 6 -5.56 -4.35 -2.16
CA LEU A 6 -4.69 -5.11 -3.07
C LEU A 6 -5.50 -6.00 -4.02
N LYS A 7 -6.51 -6.73 -3.52
CA LYS A 7 -7.40 -7.57 -4.34
C LYS A 7 -8.16 -6.75 -5.38
N GLN A 8 -8.65 -5.56 -5.00
CA GLN A 8 -9.33 -4.65 -5.93
C GLN A 8 -8.39 -4.17 -7.05
N VAL A 9 -7.14 -3.81 -6.71
CA VAL A 9 -6.14 -3.43 -7.72
C VAL A 9 -5.85 -4.60 -8.67
N GLU A 10 -5.69 -5.82 -8.16
CA GLU A 10 -5.45 -7.02 -8.99
C GLU A 10 -6.60 -7.26 -9.97
N ALA A 11 -7.85 -7.13 -9.51
CA ALA A 11 -9.03 -7.25 -10.37
C ALA A 11 -9.03 -6.17 -11.47
N LEU A 12 -8.86 -4.89 -11.13
CA LEU A 12 -8.82 -3.78 -12.10
C LEU A 12 -7.69 -3.96 -13.12
N ARG A 13 -6.51 -4.42 -12.67
CA ARG A 13 -5.38 -4.72 -13.58
C ARG A 13 -5.69 -5.86 -14.53
N LYS A 14 -6.46 -6.88 -14.11
CA LYS A 14 -6.94 -7.96 -14.99
C LYS A 14 -7.85 -7.43 -16.10
N TYR A 15 -8.67 -6.42 -15.81
CA TYR A 15 -9.49 -5.70 -16.79
C TYR A 15 -8.72 -4.60 -17.54
N ARG A 16 -7.39 -4.59 -17.49
CA ARG A 16 -6.49 -3.63 -18.17
C ARG A 16 -6.64 -2.17 -17.76
N VAL A 17 -7.25 -1.90 -16.60
CA VAL A 17 -7.39 -0.55 -16.06
C VAL A 17 -6.00 0.07 -15.77
N GLY A 18 -5.84 1.33 -16.13
CA GLY A 18 -4.60 2.09 -15.97
C GLY A 18 -4.32 2.50 -14.53
N TRP A 19 -3.05 2.78 -14.22
CA TRP A 19 -2.67 3.28 -12.88
C TRP A 19 -3.29 4.63 -12.50
N PRO A 20 -3.45 5.62 -13.42
CA PRO A 20 -4.14 6.87 -13.09
C PRO A 20 -5.56 6.63 -12.59
N GLU A 21 -6.34 5.83 -13.32
CA GLU A 21 -7.71 5.48 -12.96
C GLU A 21 -7.80 4.64 -11.68
N ILE A 22 -6.90 3.67 -11.48
CA ILE A 22 -6.81 2.92 -10.21
C ILE A 22 -6.54 3.84 -9.03
N GLN A 23 -5.69 4.85 -9.21
CA GLN A 23 -5.38 5.82 -8.17
C GLN A 23 -6.59 6.68 -7.84
N GLU A 24 -7.35 7.11 -8.85
CA GLU A 24 -8.59 7.86 -8.69
C GLU A 24 -9.68 7.03 -7.97
N LEU A 25 -9.92 5.80 -8.43
CA LEU A 25 -10.97 4.92 -7.89
C LEU A 25 -10.70 4.42 -6.46
N LEU A 26 -9.44 4.10 -6.14
CA LEU A 26 -9.08 3.41 -4.88
C LEU A 26 -8.23 4.27 -3.92
N GLY A 27 -7.72 5.41 -4.36
CA GLY A 27 -6.81 6.26 -3.60
C GLY A 27 -5.47 5.56 -3.31
N ILE A 28 -4.96 4.74 -4.22
CA ILE A 28 -3.70 4.01 -4.08
C ILE A 28 -2.82 4.24 -5.29
N SER A 29 -1.63 4.82 -5.07
CA SER A 29 -0.63 4.94 -6.11
C SER A 29 0.06 3.61 -6.44
N ARG A 30 0.58 3.49 -7.66
CA ARG A 30 1.42 2.36 -8.11
C ARG A 30 2.50 1.99 -7.10
N ALA A 31 3.24 2.98 -6.61
CA ALA A 31 4.31 2.76 -5.62
C ALA A 31 3.79 2.16 -4.31
N THR A 32 2.62 2.61 -3.84
CA THR A 32 2.00 2.08 -2.62
C THR A 32 1.58 0.63 -2.79
N TYR A 33 0.99 0.27 -3.94
CA TYR A 33 0.65 -1.11 -4.27
C TYR A 33 1.88 -2.03 -4.20
N TYR A 34 2.99 -1.68 -4.88
CA TYR A 34 4.17 -2.53 -4.88
C TYR A 34 4.81 -2.65 -3.50
N ARG A 35 4.86 -1.57 -2.72
CA ARG A 35 5.33 -1.63 -1.32
C ARG A 35 4.50 -2.60 -0.48
N TRP A 36 3.17 -2.53 -0.58
CA TRP A 36 2.29 -3.41 0.18
C TRP A 36 2.37 -4.86 -0.31
N ARG A 37 2.48 -5.10 -1.62
CA ARG A 37 2.71 -6.44 -2.18
C ARG A 37 4.01 -7.05 -1.70
N LYS A 38 5.10 -6.28 -1.70
CA LYS A 38 6.40 -6.73 -1.19
C LYS A 38 6.30 -7.14 0.29
N ARG A 39 5.72 -6.28 1.13
CA ARG A 39 5.53 -6.59 2.56
C ARG A 39 4.59 -7.76 2.82
N LEU A 40 3.53 -7.92 2.02
CA LEU A 40 2.66 -9.08 2.12
C LEU A 40 3.43 -10.37 1.81
N LYS A 41 4.34 -10.34 0.83
CA LYS A 41 5.19 -11.49 0.48
C LYS A 41 6.22 -11.79 1.59
N GLU A 42 6.81 -10.77 2.20
CA GLU A 42 7.88 -10.90 3.19
C GLU A 42 7.38 -11.19 4.61
N GLU A 43 6.28 -10.56 5.02
CA GLU A 43 5.80 -10.52 6.41
C GLU A 43 4.35 -11.05 6.54
N GLY A 44 3.75 -11.55 5.46
CA GLY A 44 2.36 -11.98 5.45
C GLY A 44 1.38 -10.85 5.78
N LEU A 45 0.29 -11.17 6.46
CA LEU A 45 -0.74 -10.19 6.85
C LEU A 45 -0.20 -9.13 7.82
N ALA A 46 0.84 -9.44 8.60
CA ALA A 46 1.47 -8.49 9.52
C ALA A 46 2.09 -7.30 8.77
N GLY A 47 2.66 -7.54 7.58
CA GLY A 47 3.24 -6.49 6.72
C GLY A 47 2.24 -5.45 6.20
N LEU A 48 0.94 -5.76 6.29
CA LEU A 48 -0.14 -4.85 5.92
C LEU A 48 -0.66 -4.03 7.11
N LYS A 49 -0.23 -4.29 8.34
CA LYS A 49 -0.62 -3.46 9.49
C LYS A 49 -0.02 -2.04 9.35
N PRO A 50 -0.72 -0.98 9.80
CA PRO A 50 -0.12 0.35 9.89
C PRO A 50 1.14 0.30 10.74
N ARG A 51 2.27 0.80 10.19
CA ARG A 51 3.48 1.02 10.98
C ARG A 51 3.47 2.44 11.49
N SER A 52 4.00 2.64 12.69
CA SER A 52 4.24 3.97 13.23
C SER A 52 5.06 4.79 12.24
N ARG A 53 4.62 6.02 11.98
CA ARG A 53 5.38 7.03 11.22
C ARG A 53 6.31 7.83 12.12
N ARG A 54 6.28 7.57 13.44
CA ARG A 54 7.04 8.34 14.41
C ARG A 54 8.52 8.04 14.21
N PRO A 55 9.38 9.05 13.99
CA PRO A 55 10.81 8.84 14.01
C PRO A 55 11.21 8.24 15.37
N LEU A 56 12.10 7.26 15.32
CA LEU A 56 12.59 6.56 16.52
C LEU A 56 13.53 7.44 17.35
N TRP A 57 14.17 8.42 16.70
CA TRP A 57 14.94 9.47 17.36
C TRP A 57 13.96 10.55 17.78
N GLY A 58 13.96 10.91 19.06
CA GLY A 58 13.05 11.89 19.67
C GLY A 58 13.05 13.26 18.97
N PRO A 59 12.23 14.23 19.44
CA PRO A 59 12.23 15.57 18.86
C PRO A 59 13.66 16.12 18.85
N TYR A 60 14.10 16.61 17.69
CA TYR A 60 15.38 17.30 17.56
C TYR A 60 15.49 18.36 18.67
N PRO A 61 16.63 18.44 19.39
CA PRO A 61 16.82 19.50 20.37
C PRO A 61 16.71 20.85 19.64
N LYS A 62 15.88 21.75 20.18
CA LYS A 62 15.77 23.14 19.73
C LYS A 62 16.94 23.96 20.25
#